data_AF-H2XQ40-F1
#
_entry.id   AF-H2XQ40-F1
#
_cell.length_a   1.000
_cell.length_b   1.000
_cell.length_c   1.000
_cell.angle_alpha   90.00
_cell.angle_beta   90.00
_cell.angle_gamma   90.00
#
_symmetry.space_group_name_H-M   'P 1'
#
loop_
_entity.id
_entity.type
_entity.pdbx_description
1 polymer ?
#
loop_
_entity_poly.entity_id
_entity_poly.type
_entity_poly.pdbx_seq_one_letter_code
_entity_poly.pdbx_strand_id
1 'polypeptide(L)' 'MNMELLVLGLILSFVAGQPSEGTEPNTWPCSDGVNSINIDFLCDGRNDCPDLSDEDEFNCG' A
#
# COMPACT_ATOMS: atom_id res chain seq x y z
N MET A 1 28.70 10.14 -19.43
CA MET A 1 28.61 8.74 -19.00
C MET A 1 27.56 8.67 -17.89
N ASN A 2 26.32 8.66 -18.36
CA ASN A 2 25.04 8.47 -17.68
C ASN A 2 25.10 7.43 -16.55
N MET A 3 25.02 7.92 -15.30
CA MET A 3 24.86 7.15 -14.06
C MET A 3 23.43 6.55 -13.91
N GLU A 4 22.61 6.61 -14.96
CA GLU A 4 21.22 6.14 -14.89
C GLU A 4 21.14 4.60 -14.92
N LEU A 5 22.19 3.94 -15.44
CA LEU A 5 22.15 2.48 -15.65
C LEU A 5 22.52 1.67 -14.39
N LEU A 6 23.34 2.20 -13.49
CA LEU A 6 23.61 1.55 -12.20
C LEU A 6 22.42 1.68 -11.24
N VAL A 7 21.69 2.80 -11.33
CA VAL A 7 20.48 3.00 -10.54
C VAL A 7 19.44 1.97 -10.94
N LEU A 8 19.20 1.74 -12.24
CA LEU A 8 18.29 0.69 -12.75
C LEU A 8 18.64 -0.74 -12.25
N GLY A 9 19.90 -1.06 -11.99
CA GLY A 9 20.30 -2.39 -11.46
C GLY A 9 20.09 -2.55 -9.95
N LEU A 10 20.26 -1.48 -9.18
CA LEU A 10 20.05 -1.49 -7.73
C LEU A 10 18.59 -1.25 -7.35
N ILE A 11 17.83 -0.48 -8.15
CA ILE A 11 16.39 -0.32 -7.92
C ILE A 11 15.59 -1.58 -8.24
N LEU A 12 16.16 -2.54 -9.00
CA LEU A 12 15.53 -3.83 -9.29
C LEU A 12 15.53 -4.77 -8.06
N SER A 13 16.22 -4.42 -6.98
CA SER A 13 16.12 -5.11 -5.68
C SER A 13 15.30 -4.34 -4.64
N PHE A 14 14.89 -3.09 -4.92
CA PHE A 14 14.08 -2.26 -4.03
C PHE A 14 12.59 -2.24 -4.41
N VAL A 15 12.16 -3.24 -5.16
CA VAL A 15 10.75 -3.52 -5.48
C VAL A 15 10.27 -4.78 -4.75
N ALA A 16 10.71 -4.97 -3.50
CA ALA A 16 10.10 -5.92 -2.58
C ALA A 16 8.87 -5.30 -1.85
N GLY A 17 8.14 -4.40 -2.52
CA GLY A 17 7.03 -3.63 -1.96
C GLY A 17 6.55 -2.51 -2.87
N GLN A 18 6.18 -2.84 -4.11
CA GLN A 18 5.51 -1.92 -5.02
C GLN A 18 3.99 -2.14 -4.92
N PRO A 19 3.25 -1.24 -4.27
CA PRO A 19 1.92 -0.90 -4.75
C PRO A 19 1.75 0.62 -4.79
N SER A 20 2.05 1.23 -5.93
CA SER A 20 1.63 2.61 -6.19
C SER A 20 1.50 2.87 -7.69
N GLU A 21 0.46 2.31 -8.31
CA GLU A 21 -0.14 2.92 -9.49
C GLU A 21 -1.66 2.81 -9.33
N GLY A 22 -2.29 3.95 -9.03
CA GLY A 22 -3.71 4.00 -8.72
C GLY A 22 -4.58 3.49 -9.87
N THR A 23 -5.24 2.37 -9.65
CA THR A 23 -6.70 2.16 -9.66
C THR A 23 -6.89 0.63 -9.68
N GLU A 24 -6.44 -0.06 -8.63
CA GLU A 24 -6.88 -1.44 -8.47
C GLU A 24 -8.34 -1.37 -8.03
N PRO A 25 -9.30 -1.95 -8.79
CA PRO A 25 -10.73 -1.74 -8.54
C PRO A 25 -11.23 -2.31 -7.20
N ASN A 26 -10.34 -2.88 -6.38
CA ASN A 26 -10.66 -3.54 -5.11
C ASN A 26 -9.71 -3.13 -3.97
N THR A 27 -9.11 -1.93 -4.02
CA THR A 27 -8.29 -1.41 -2.91
C THR A 27 -8.99 -0.31 -2.14
N TRP A 28 -8.81 -0.29 -0.82
CA TRP A 28 -9.29 0.73 0.09
C TRP A 28 -8.10 1.53 0.67
N PRO A 29 -8.13 2.87 0.65
CA PRO A 29 -7.03 3.70 1.14
C PRO A 29 -7.06 3.82 2.66
N CYS A 30 -5.91 3.57 3.31
CA CYS A 30 -5.72 3.82 4.73
C CYS A 30 -5.84 5.33 5.06
N SER A 31 -6.16 5.68 6.31
CA SER A 31 -6.31 7.08 6.73
C SER A 31 -4.98 7.84 6.78
N ASP A 32 -3.85 7.12 6.80
CA ASP A 32 -2.52 7.70 6.63
C ASP A 32 -2.29 8.31 5.24
N GLY A 33 -3.12 7.97 4.26
CA GLY A 33 -3.08 8.47 2.89
C GLY A 33 -1.87 8.01 2.07
N VAL A 34 -1.07 7.09 2.61
CA VAL A 34 0.13 6.54 1.95
C VAL A 34 -0.07 5.07 1.62
N ASN A 35 -0.76 4.33 2.50
CA ASN A 35 -1.00 2.91 2.35
C ASN A 35 -2.41 2.64 1.84
N SER A 36 -2.56 1.52 1.16
CA SER A 36 -3.85 1.00 0.71
C SER A 36 -3.85 -0.51 0.89
N ILE A 37 -4.98 -1.04 1.32
CA ILE A 37 -5.20 -2.48 1.51
C ILE A 37 -6.22 -2.99 0.50
N ASN A 38 -6.38 -4.31 0.41
CA ASN A 38 -7.50 -4.88 -0.34
C ASN A 38 -8.81 -4.65 0.44
N ILE A 39 -9.91 -4.46 -0.26
CA ILE A 39 -11.24 -4.32 0.37
C ILE A 39 -11.65 -5.55 1.18
N ASP A 40 -11.13 -6.74 0.84
CA ASP A 40 -11.34 -7.98 1.61
C ASP A 40 -10.68 -7.95 3.00
N PHE A 41 -9.75 -7.02 3.23
CA PHE A 41 -9.07 -6.81 4.52
C PHE A 41 -9.66 -5.65 5.31
N LEU A 42 -10.70 -4.98 4.79
CA LEU A 42 -11.39 -3.95 5.56
C LEU A 42 -12.29 -4.63 6.60
N CYS A 43 -12.09 -4.31 7.89
CA CYS A 43 -12.89 -4.82 9.00
C CYS A 43 -12.87 -6.36 9.13
N ASP A 44 -11.71 -6.96 8.88
CA ASP A 44 -11.51 -8.40 8.94
C ASP A 44 -11.05 -8.89 10.34
N GLY A 45 -10.82 -7.95 11.27
CA GLY A 45 -10.36 -8.21 12.63
C GLY A 45 -8.83 -8.23 12.76
N ARG A 46 -8.09 -7.83 11.73
CA ARG A 46 -6.62 -7.74 11.71
C ARG A 46 -6.19 -6.35 11.26
N ASN A 47 -5.07 -5.90 11.83
CA ASN A 47 -4.47 -4.64 11.42
C ASN A 47 -3.66 -4.83 10.13
N ASP A 48 -4.23 -4.42 9.01
CA ASP A 48 -3.59 -4.38 7.71
C ASP A 48 -3.13 -2.97 7.32
N CYS A 49 -3.79 -1.90 7.81
CA CYS A 49 -3.24 -0.55 7.73
C CYS A 49 -2.21 -0.29 8.85
N PRO A 50 -1.16 0.53 8.62
CA PRO A 50 -0.19 0.87 9.68
C PRO A 50 -0.78 1.75 10.78
N ASP A 51 -1.90 2.42 10.51
CA ASP A 51 -2.60 3.33 11.40
C ASP A 51 -3.86 2.71 12.03
N LEU A 52 -4.08 1.40 11.87
CA LEU A 52 -5.29 0.68 12.33
C LEU A 52 -6.61 1.18 11.71
N SER A 53 -6.54 2.03 10.67
CA SER A 53 -7.75 2.70 10.17
C SER A 53 -8.71 1.76 9.47
N ASP A 54 -8.23 0.63 8.96
CA ASP A 54 -9.03 -0.46 8.40
C ASP A 54 -9.90 -1.20 9.42
N GLU A 55 -9.57 -1.10 10.70
CA GLU A 55 -10.28 -1.74 11.81
C GLU A 55 -10.95 -0.72 12.75
N ASP A 56 -10.98 0.55 12.36
CA ASP A 56 -11.63 1.61 13.13
C ASP A 56 -13.16 1.49 13.05
N GLU A 57 -13.84 1.66 14.18
CA GLU A 57 -15.31 1.58 14.27
C GLU A 57 -16.00 2.56 13.30
N PHE A 58 -15.41 3.75 13.06
CA PHE A 58 -15.96 4.72 12.13
C PHE A 58 -15.93 4.26 10.67
N ASN A 59 -14.97 3.40 10.30
CA ASN A 59 -14.81 2.88 8.96
C ASN A 59 -15.57 1.56 8.74
N CYS A 60 -15.84 0.81 9.82
CA CYS A 60 -16.55 -0.48 9.78
C CYS A 60 -18.08 -0.41 9.83
N GLY A 61 -18.65 0.76 10.16
CA GLY A 61 -20.10 1.03 10.10
C GLY A 61 -20.81 1.03 11.45
#